data_AF-A0A348WFP1-F1
#
_entry.id   AF-A0A348WFP1-F1
#
_cell.length_a   1.000
_cell.length_b   1.000
_cell.length_c   1.000
_cell.angle_alpha   90.00
_cell.angle_beta   90.00
_cell.angle_gamma   90.00
#
_symmetry.space_group_name_H-M   'P 1'
#
loop_
_entity.id
_entity.type
_entity.pdbx_description
1 polymer ?
#
loop_
_entity_poly.entity_id
_entity_poly.type
_entity_poly.pdbx_seq_one_letter_code
_entity_poly.pdbx_strand_id
1 'polypeptide(L)'
;MSSYQESLESAWTERAKMERAMFVKEGHIVIDLNELCGAPSEYNIPLDKCKTSEQILGWVLHLAEKTWADGRVIRRFIAMAAGEAGIEIQH
;
A
#
# COMPACT_ATOMS: atom_id res chain seq x y z
N MET A 1 11.72 -25.05 14.37
CA MET A 1 10.56 -24.36 14.97
C MET A 1 9.30 -25.07 14.52
N SER A 2 8.15 -24.82 15.15
CA SER A 2 6.87 -25.39 14.66
C SER A 2 6.42 -24.66 13.39
N SER A 3 5.80 -25.36 12.44
CA SER A 3 5.24 -24.78 11.20
C SER A 3 4.32 -23.56 11.44
N TYR A 4 3.61 -23.54 12.58
CA TYR A 4 2.80 -22.40 12.99
C TYR A 4 3.63 -21.15 13.32
N GLN A 5 4.77 -21.32 13.99
CA GLN A 5 5.64 -20.21 14.36
C GLN A 5 6.28 -19.57 13.13
N GLU A 6 6.72 -20.40 12.17
CA GLU A 6 7.28 -19.93 10.89
C GLU A 6 6.25 -19.13 10.08
N SER A 7 4.99 -19.55 10.10
CA SER A 7 3.91 -18.83 9.41
C SER A 7 3.64 -17.45 10.02
N LEU A 8 3.67 -17.33 11.35
CA LEU A 8 3.48 -16.05 12.05
C LEU A 8 4.63 -15.09 11.80
N GLU A 9 5.87 -15.59 11.86
CA GLU A 9 7.06 -14.78 11.59
C GLU A 9 7.09 -14.27 10.14
N SER A 10 6.71 -15.11 9.18
CA SER A 10 6.58 -14.70 7.78
C SER A 10 5.53 -13.60 7.62
N ALA A 11 4.37 -13.72 8.28
CA ALA A 11 3.31 -12.72 8.19
C ALA A 11 3.73 -11.37 8.81
N TRP A 12 4.42 -11.39 9.94
CA TRP A 12 4.96 -10.18 10.57
C TRP A 12 6.04 -9.51 9.73
N THR A 13 6.92 -10.30 9.12
CA THR A 13 7.98 -9.79 8.24
C THR A 13 7.38 -9.08 7.04
N GLU A 14 6.40 -9.71 6.38
CA GLU A 14 5.68 -9.12 5.24
C GLU A 14 4.93 -7.85 5.62
N ARG A 15 4.26 -7.85 6.78
CA ARG A 15 3.58 -6.66 7.28
C ARG A 15 4.55 -5.51 7.52
N ALA A 16 5.66 -5.77 8.23
CA ALA A 16 6.67 -4.77 8.53
C ALA A 16 7.32 -4.22 7.26
N LYS A 17 7.56 -5.08 6.26
CA LYS A 17 8.02 -4.65 4.93
C LYS A 17 7.03 -3.69 4.28
N MET A 18 5.74 -4.02 4.30
CA MET A 18 4.71 -3.18 3.68
C MET A 18 4.53 -1.83 4.39
N GLU A 19 4.68 -1.80 5.72
CA GLU A 19 4.65 -0.55 6.51
C GLU A 19 5.85 0.36 6.19
N ARG A 20 7.04 -0.20 5.93
CA ARG A 20 8.20 0.58 5.46
C ARG A 20 8.06 1.03 4.01
N ALA A 21 7.53 0.16 3.15
CA ALA A 21 7.41 0.43 1.73
C ALA A 21 6.29 1.42 1.38
N MET A 22 5.31 1.65 2.28
CA MET A 22 4.20 2.56 2.02
C MET A 22 3.82 3.41 3.24
N PHE A 23 3.99 4.72 3.09
CA PHE A 23 3.79 5.70 4.16
C PHE A 23 3.28 7.03 3.60
N VAL A 24 2.76 7.90 4.48
CA VAL A 24 2.35 9.26 4.12
C VAL A 24 3.49 10.22 4.37
N LYS A 25 3.81 11.06 3.39
CA LYS A 25 4.81 12.13 3.50
C LYS A 25 4.42 13.29 2.61
N GLU A 26 4.49 14.52 3.15
CA GLU A 26 4.33 15.77 2.39
C GLU A 26 3.09 15.81 1.48
N GLY A 27 1.93 15.37 2.00
CA GLY A 27 0.68 15.37 1.24
C GLY A 27 0.55 14.26 0.19
N HIS A 28 1.43 13.25 0.22
CA HIS A 28 1.41 12.12 -0.69
C HIS A 28 1.38 10.80 0.09
N ILE A 29 0.73 9.79 -0.50
CA ILE A 29 1.01 8.39 -0.21
C ILE A 29 2.23 8.03 -1.05
N VAL A 30 3.34 7.76 -0.38
CA VAL A 30 4.61 7.35 -0.99
C VAL A 30 4.69 5.84 -1.00
N ILE A 31 4.98 5.27 -2.16
CA ILE A 31 5.34 3.87 -2.34
C ILE A 31 6.83 3.80 -2.68
N ASP A 32 7.65 3.36 -1.73
CA ASP A 32 9.07 3.14 -1.92
C ASP A 32 9.28 1.84 -2.73
N LEU A 33 9.65 1.98 -4.01
CA LEU A 33 9.85 0.84 -4.89
C LEU A 33 11.18 0.14 -4.62
N ASN A 34 12.09 0.76 -3.88
CA ASN A 34 13.33 0.12 -3.46
C ASN A 34 13.04 -0.88 -2.35
N GLU A 35 12.26 -0.49 -1.34
CA GLU A 35 11.77 -1.41 -0.31
C GLU A 35 10.83 -2.48 -0.88
N LEU A 36 10.00 -2.13 -1.86
CA LEU A 36 9.01 -3.06 -2.43
C LEU A 36 9.66 -4.12 -3.35
N CYS A 37 10.40 -3.67 -4.36
CA CYS A 37 10.91 -4.51 -5.46
C CYS A 37 12.36 -4.20 -5.88
N GLY A 38 13.12 -3.43 -5.10
CA GLY A 38 14.53 -3.13 -5.36
C GLY A 38 14.76 -2.14 -6.50
N ALA A 39 13.73 -1.42 -6.96
CA ALA A 39 13.87 -0.37 -7.96
C ALA A 39 14.22 0.95 -7.25
N PRO A 40 15.27 1.69 -7.65
CA PRO A 40 15.74 2.88 -6.93
C PRO A 40 14.88 4.12 -7.23
N SER A 41 13.59 4.05 -6.90
CA SER A 41 12.62 5.12 -7.13
C SER A 41 11.45 5.07 -6.14
N GLU A 42 10.76 6.20 -6.02
CA GLU A 42 9.51 6.32 -5.29
C GLU A 42 8.35 6.55 -6.26
N TYR A 43 7.17 6.07 -5.89
CA TYR A 43 5.92 6.37 -6.57
C TYR A 43 5.02 7.19 -5.65
N ASN A 44 4.75 8.43 -6.02
CA ASN A 44 4.05 9.40 -5.18
C ASN A 44 2.62 9.62 -5.67
N ILE A 45 1.66 9.35 -4.78
CA ILE A 45 0.23 9.52 -5.05
C ILE A 45 -0.28 10.70 -4.23
N PRO A 46 -0.72 11.80 -4.85
CA PRO A 46 -1.21 12.97 -4.12
C PRO A 46 -2.47 12.66 -3.31
N LEU A 47 -2.48 13.00 -2.01
CA LEU A 47 -3.64 12.80 -1.13
C LEU A 47 -4.85 13.61 -1.56
N ASP A 48 -4.64 14.75 -2.22
CA ASP A 48 -5.74 15.56 -2.77
C ASP A 48 -6.50 14.85 -3.90
N LYS A 49 -5.90 13.79 -4.49
CA LYS A 49 -6.50 12.88 -5.46
C LYS A 49 -6.97 11.57 -4.83
N CYS A 50 -7.17 11.52 -3.52
CA CYS A 50 -7.65 10.34 -2.78
C CYS A 50 -8.75 10.69 -1.77
N LYS A 51 -9.52 11.77 -1.98
CA LYS A 51 -10.51 12.27 -1.03
C LYS A 51 -11.86 11.55 -1.09
N THR A 52 -12.15 10.89 -2.19
CA THR A 52 -13.43 10.17 -2.40
C THR A 52 -13.17 8.74 -2.82
N SER A 53 -14.16 7.86 -2.62
CA SER A 53 -14.09 6.46 -3.03
C SER A 53 -13.81 6.31 -4.52
N GLU A 54 -14.40 7.15 -5.37
CA GLU A 54 -14.19 7.13 -6.83
C GLU A 54 -12.75 7.49 -7.19
N GLN A 55 -12.18 8.49 -6.52
CA GLN A 55 -10.79 8.89 -6.73
C GLN A 55 -9.82 7.78 -6.31
N ILE A 56 -10.08 7.16 -5.16
CA ILE A 56 -9.30 6.01 -4.67
C ILE A 56 -9.42 4.85 -5.67
N LEU A 57 -10.61 4.52 -6.16
CA LEU A 57 -10.82 3.47 -7.15
C LEU A 57 -10.09 3.77 -8.47
N GLY A 58 -10.07 5.03 -8.91
CA GLY A 58 -9.28 5.44 -10.07
C GLY A 58 -7.78 5.13 -9.90
N TRP A 59 -7.22 5.40 -8.72
CA TRP A 59 -5.85 5.03 -8.40
C TRP A 59 -5.65 3.52 -8.26
N VAL A 60 -6.61 2.79 -7.68
CA VAL A 60 -6.55 1.33 -7.62
C VAL A 60 -6.45 0.73 -9.02
N LEU A 61 -7.27 1.20 -9.97
CA LEU A 61 -7.19 0.76 -11.36
C LEU A 61 -5.84 1.11 -11.98
N HIS A 62 -5.35 2.34 -11.78
CA HIS A 62 -4.05 2.75 -12.30
C HIS A 62 -2.88 1.91 -11.73
N LEU A 63 -2.94 1.59 -10.44
CA LEU A 63 -1.95 0.74 -9.79
C LEU A 63 -2.04 -0.69 -10.27
N ALA A 64 -3.25 -1.23 -10.51
CA ALA A 64 -3.43 -2.60 -10.99
C ALA A 64 -2.80 -2.84 -12.38
N GLU A 65 -2.55 -1.79 -13.17
CA GLU A 65 -1.82 -1.86 -14.43
C GLU A 65 -0.29 -1.97 -14.25
N LYS A 66 0.23 -1.69 -13.04
CA LYS A 66 1.67 -1.71 -12.77
C LYS A 66 2.13 -3.12 -12.46
N THR A 67 3.19 -3.56 -13.13
CA THR A 67 3.77 -4.89 -12.95
C THR A 67 4.29 -5.16 -11.53
N TRP A 68 4.61 -4.11 -10.78
CA TRP A 68 5.09 -4.19 -9.40
C TRP A 68 3.98 -4.14 -8.35
N ALA A 69 2.75 -3.79 -8.72
CA ALA A 69 1.65 -3.62 -7.78
C ALA A 69 0.79 -4.88 -7.71
N ASP A 70 1.09 -5.74 -6.74
CA ASP A 70 0.27 -6.92 -6.46
C ASP A 70 -0.90 -6.63 -5.52
N GLY A 71 -1.70 -7.66 -5.23
CA GLY A 71 -2.85 -7.52 -4.34
C GLY A 71 -2.51 -7.06 -2.91
N ARG A 72 -1.27 -7.24 -2.43
CA ARG A 72 -0.84 -6.75 -1.10
C ARG A 72 -0.63 -5.24 -1.15
N VAL A 73 0.02 -4.75 -2.20
CA VAL A 73 0.21 -3.32 -2.47
C VAL A 73 -1.14 -2.62 -2.60
N ILE A 74 -2.04 -3.17 -3.43
CA ILE A 74 -3.37 -2.60 -3.65
C ILE A 74 -4.17 -2.52 -2.35
N ARG A 75 -4.20 -3.60 -1.54
CA ARG A 75 -4.90 -3.59 -0.24
C ARG A 75 -4.31 -2.55 0.71
N ARG A 76 -2.98 -2.43 0.77
CA ARG A 76 -2.32 -1.43 1.63
C ARG A 76 -2.67 -0.01 1.18
N PHE A 77 -2.59 0.26 -0.12
CA PHE A 77 -2.96 1.56 -0.68
C PHE A 77 -4.40 1.91 -0.33
N ILE A 78 -5.34 0.99 -0.56
CA ILE A 78 -6.75 1.18 -0.23
C ILE A 78 -6.94 1.51 1.26
N ALA A 79 -6.33 0.73 2.16
CA ALA A 79 -6.45 0.95 3.60
C ALA A 79 -5.91 2.31 4.03
N MET A 80 -4.76 2.72 3.49
CA MET A 80 -4.18 4.04 3.79
C MET A 80 -5.01 5.17 3.21
N ALA A 81 -5.35 5.12 1.92
CA ALA A 81 -6.10 6.17 1.25
C ALA A 81 -7.50 6.35 1.86
N ALA A 82 -8.18 5.24 2.19
CA ALA A 82 -9.47 5.31 2.87
C ALA A 82 -9.34 5.87 4.28
N GLY A 83 -8.31 5.49 5.04
CA GLY A 83 -8.02 6.05 6.36
C GLY A 83 -7.80 7.57 6.32
N GLU A 84 -7.01 8.06 5.37
CA GLU A 84 -6.76 9.49 5.17
C GLU A 84 -8.03 10.24 4.70
N ALA A 85 -8.91 9.57 3.95
CA ALA A 85 -10.17 10.13 3.48
C ALA A 85 -11.32 10.03 4.50
N GLY A 86 -11.12 9.33 5.63
CA GLY A 86 -12.19 9.03 6.59
C GLY A 86 -13.28 8.11 6.03
N ILE A 87 -12.94 7.26 5.07
CA ILE A 87 -13.86 6.31 4.43
C ILE A 87 -13.74 4.96 5.15
N GLU A 88 -14.87 4.47 5.67
CA GLU A 88 -14.92 3.14 6.27
C GLU A 88 -15.06 2.06 5.17
N ILE A 89 -14.17 1.08 5.19
CA ILE A 89 -14.24 -0.09 4.32
C ILE A 89 -14.97 -1.21 5.07
N GLN A 90 -16.12 -1.63 4.54
CA GLN A 90 -16.83 -2.80 5.05
C GLN A 90 -16.22 -4.06 4.43
N HIS A 91 -15.73 -4.98 5.25
CA HIS A 91 -15.06 -6.20 4.80
C HIS A 91 -15.37 -7.39 5.70
#